data_AF-A0A6J4MBB3-F1
#
_entry.id   AF-A0A6J4MBB3-F1
#
_cell.length_a   1.000
_cell.length_b   1.000
_cell.length_c   1.000
_cell.angle_alpha   90.00
_cell.angle_beta   90.00
_cell.angle_gamma   90.00
#
_symmetry.space_group_name_H-M   'P 1'
#
loop_
_entity.id
_entity.type
_entity.pdbx_description
1 polymer ?
#
loop_
_entity_poly.entity_id
_entity_poly.type
_entity_poly.pdbx_seq_one_letter_code
_entity_poly.pdbx_strand_id
1 'polypeptide(L)' 'PEYEATRRFYVARAYDEAARVGSFYAPGDDRVIYTKRVQAAPEGRGVAAS' A
#
# COMPACT_ATOMS: atom_id res chain seq x y z
N PRO A 1 -11.50 7.49 -12.21
CA PRO A 1 -12.66 6.62 -11.90
C PRO A 1 -12.28 5.14 -11.76
N GLU A 2 -11.55 4.54 -12.71
CA GLU A 2 -11.26 3.09 -12.73
C GLU A 2 -10.63 2.54 -11.45
N TYR A 3 -9.73 3.30 -10.82
CA TYR A 3 -9.04 2.87 -9.59
C TYR A 3 -9.66 3.42 -8.31
N GLU A 4 -10.80 4.09 -8.37
CA GLU A 4 -11.38 4.78 -7.21
C GLU A 4 -11.75 3.81 -6.07
N ALA A 5 -12.32 2.65 -6.40
CA ALA A 5 -12.62 1.61 -5.43
C ALA A 5 -11.36 1.11 -4.71
N THR A 6 -10.30 0.84 -5.47
CA THR A 6 -8.99 0.43 -4.94
C THR A 6 -8.36 1.51 -4.05
N ARG A 7 -8.42 2.78 -4.47
CA ARG A 7 -7.93 3.91 -3.65
C ARG A 7 -8.69 4.00 -2.33
N ARG A 8 -10.02 3.93 -2.38
CA ARG A 8 -10.87 3.93 -1.17
C ARG A 8 -10.53 2.78 -0.23
N PHE A 9 -10.26 1.59 -0.76
CA PHE A 9 -9.84 0.44 0.05
C PHE A 9 -8.55 0.71 0.85
N TYR A 10 -7.53 1.27 0.20
CA TYR A 10 -6.26 1.57 0.87
C TYR A 10 -6.42 2.68 1.91
N VAL A 11 -7.12 3.76 1.57
CA VAL A 11 -7.42 4.86 2.50
C VAL A 11 -8.20 4.36 3.71
N ALA A 12 -9.24 3.55 3.51
CA ALA A 12 -10.03 2.98 4.60
C ALA A 12 -9.23 2.05 5.53
N ARG A 13 -8.09 1.52 5.06
CA ARG A 13 -7.18 0.65 5.83
C ARG A 13 -6.01 1.39 6.48
N ALA A 14 -6.05 2.73 6.50
CA ALA A 14 -5.01 3.61 6.99
C ALA A 14 -3.67 3.43 6.26
N TYR A 15 -3.75 3.31 4.93
CA TYR A 15 -2.61 3.55 4.07
C TYR A 15 -2.62 5.01 3.60
N ASP A 16 -1.45 5.63 3.58
CA ASP A 16 -1.23 6.99 3.10
C ASP A 16 -0.64 6.97 1.69
N GLU A 17 -1.05 7.91 0.83
CA GLU A 17 -0.38 8.14 -0.45
C GLU A 17 1.04 8.65 -0.19
N ALA A 18 2.05 7.88 -0.58
CA ALA A 18 3.45 8.18 -0.35
C ALA A 18 4.11 8.84 -1.58
N ALA A 19 3.63 8.50 -2.78
CA ALA A 19 4.15 9.05 -4.03
C ALA A 19 3.15 8.87 -5.18
N ARG A 20 3.30 9.71 -6.20
CA ARG A 20 2.59 9.59 -7.47
C ARG A 20 3.57 9.81 -8.63
N VAL A 21 3.58 8.87 -9.57
CA VAL A 21 4.38 8.95 -10.80
C VAL A 21 3.42 9.11 -11.96
N GLY A 22 3.48 10.29 -12.59
CA GLY A 22 2.57 10.66 -13.66
C GLY A 22 2.79 9.85 -14.94
N SER A 23 1.70 9.50 -15.62
CA SER A 23 1.72 8.77 -16.92
C SER A 23 2.62 7.53 -16.94
N PHE A 24 2.72 6.80 -15.81
CA PHE A 24 3.63 5.67 -15.67
C PHE A 24 3.22 4.49 -16.55
N TYR A 25 1.91 4.22 -16.66
CA TYR A 25 1.40 3.10 -17.45
C TYR A 25 1.05 3.52 -18.89
N ALA A 26 0.47 4.71 -19.04
CA ALA A 26 0.11 5.34 -20.31
C ALA A 26 -0.04 6.85 -20.09
N PRO A 27 -0.14 7.70 -21.13
CA PRO A 27 -0.44 9.12 -20.96
C PRO A 27 -1.71 9.35 -20.12
N GLY A 28 -1.56 10.03 -18.98
CA GLY A 28 -2.64 10.28 -18.02
C GLY A 28 -2.97 9.11 -17.08
N ASP A 29 -2.30 7.96 -17.20
CA ASP A 29 -2.45 6.82 -16.29
C ASP A 29 -1.30 6.77 -15.26
N ASP A 30 -1.58 7.36 -14.11
CA ASP A 30 -0.62 7.54 -13.02
C ASP A 30 -0.48 6.28 -12.16
N ARG A 31 0.77 5.98 -11.78
CA ARG A 31 1.04 5.04 -10.69
C ARG A 31 1.00 5.79 -9.36
N VAL A 32 0.10 5.39 -8.47
CA VAL A 32 0.02 5.91 -7.09
C VAL A 32 0.53 4.85 -6.12
N ILE A 33 1.46 5.22 -5.24
CA ILE A 33 2.06 4.33 -4.24
C ILE A 33 1.47 4.65 -2.87
N TYR A 34 0.89 3.64 -2.23
CA TYR A 34 0.33 3.72 -0.88
C TYR A 34 1.22 2.95 0.10
N THR A 35 1.46 3.52 1.28
CA THR A 35 2.23 2.87 2.35
C THR A 35 1.45 2.83 3.64
N LYS A 36 1.69 1.80 4.45
CA LYS A 36 1.17 1.69 5.81
C LYS A 36 2.30 1.33 6.74
N ARG A 37 2.44 2.06 7.84
CA ARG A 37 3.36 1.67 8.89
C ARG A 37 2.79 0.44 9.60
N VAL A 38 3.48 -0.68 9.50
CA VAL A 38 3.22 -1.85 10.32
C VAL A 38 4.00 -1.72 11.61
N GLN A 39 3.36 -1.99 12.74
CA GLN A 39 4.11 -2.16 13.99
C GLN A 39 4.95 -3.43 13.82
N ALA A 40 6.19 -3.40 14.30
CA ALA A 40 6.98 -4.62 14.38
C ALA A 40 6.16 -5.65 15.17
N ALA A 41 6.07 -6.88 14.64
CA ALA A 41 5.60 -7.97 15.48
C ALA A 41 6.53 -8.03 16.70
N PRO A 42 6.01 -8.29 17.92
CA PRO A 42 6.91 -8.55 19.05
C PRO A 42 7.90 -9.64 18.63
N GLU A 43 9.19 -9.43 18.88
CA GLU A 43 10.21 -10.45 18.61
C GLU A 43 9.78 -11.75 19.33
N GLY A 44 9.37 -12.76 18.57
CA GLY A 44 8.82 -13.97 19.18
C GLY A 44 7.79 -14.73 18.35
N ARG A 45 8.17 -15.16 17.15
CA ARG A 45 7.73 -16.48 16.68
C ARG A 45 8.95 -17.21 16.13
N GLY A 46 9.85 -17.57 17.05
CA GLY A 46 10.75 -18.69 16.79
C GLY A 46 9.89 -19.90 16.51
N VAL A 47 9.96 -20.43 15.30
CA VAL A 47 9.50 -21.79 15.02
C VAL A 47 10.33 -22.68 15.93
N ALA A 48 9.71 -23.22 16.98
CA ALA A 48 10.28 -24.33 17.71
C ALA A 48 10.43 -25.48 16.71
N ALA A 49 11.66 -25.79 16.35
CA ALA A 49 11.98 -27.07 15.74
C ALA A 49 11.61 -28.17 16.75
N SER A 50 10.77 -29.10 16.32
CA SER A 50 10.58 -30.41 16.94
C SER A 50 10.46 -31.41 15.81
#